data_AF-A0AAV4GQN9-F1
#
_entry.id   AF-A0AAV4GQN9-F1
#
_cell.length_a   1.000
_cell.length_b   1.000
_cell.length_c   1.000
_cell.angle_alpha   90.00
_cell.angle_beta   90.00
_cell.angle_gamma   90.00
#
_symmetry.space_group_name_H-M   'P 1'
#
loop_
_entity.id
_entity.type
_entity.pdbx_description
1 polymer ?
#
loop_
_entity_poly.entity_id
_entity_poly.type
_entity_poly.pdbx_seq_one_letter_code
_entity_poly.pdbx_strand_id
1 'polypeptide(L)'
;MANGLVERFNGVLKNMLRRTAFNNPKSWDKHIAPLLFAYRETPQASTGFSPFELVFSHKVKGPLDILKDLWTGEANGEVRSTYEYVINMRERLRDAVDLANEHLLQAKSR
;
A
#
# COMPACT_ATOMS: atom_id res chain seq x y z
N MET A 1 -9.39 -6.45 -24.13
CA MET A 1 -9.08 -7.22 -22.89
C MET A 1 -9.07 -6.24 -21.73
N ALA A 2 -10.10 -6.21 -20.88
CA ALA A 2 -10.32 -5.10 -19.94
C ALA A 2 -10.01 -5.41 -18.45
N ASN A 3 -9.84 -6.68 -18.05
CA ASN A 3 -9.83 -7.07 -16.62
C ASN A 3 -8.51 -7.63 -16.06
N GLY A 4 -7.40 -7.58 -16.80
CA GLY A 4 -6.14 -8.24 -16.39
C GLY A 4 -5.57 -7.79 -15.04
N LEU A 5 -5.74 -6.51 -14.66
CA LEU A 5 -5.30 -5.99 -13.36
C LEU A 5 -6.15 -6.54 -12.20
N VAL A 6 -7.47 -6.62 -12.40
CA VAL A 6 -8.41 -7.17 -11.41
C VAL A 6 -8.14 -8.67 -11.22
N GLU A 7 -7.92 -9.40 -12.31
CA GLU A 7 -7.58 -10.83 -12.26
C GLU A 7 -6.27 -11.08 -11.52
N ARG A 8 -5.23 -10.28 -11.80
CA ARG A 8 -3.94 -10.36 -11.09
C ARG A 8 -4.12 -10.09 -9.59
N PHE A 9 -4.85 -9.04 -9.22
CA PHE A 9 -5.16 -8.74 -7.83
C PHE A 9 -5.91 -9.90 -7.16
N ASN A 10 -6.97 -10.41 -7.79
CA ASN A 10 -7.74 -11.54 -7.27
C ASN A 10 -6.87 -12.79 -7.09
N GLY A 11 -5.91 -13.03 -7.99
CA GLY A 11 -4.91 -14.10 -7.85
C GLY A 11 -4.03 -13.92 -6.61
N VAL A 12 -3.53 -12.71 -6.36
CA VAL A 12 -2.74 -12.39 -5.17
C VAL A 12 -3.55 -12.60 -3.89
N LEU A 13 -4.78 -12.08 -3.84
CA LEU A 13 -5.65 -12.21 -2.66
C LEU A 13 -5.99 -13.68 -2.37
N LYS A 14 -6.29 -14.48 -3.40
CA LYS A 14 -6.52 -15.93 -3.25
C LYS A 14 -5.28 -16.65 -2.70
N ASN A 15 -4.09 -16.29 -3.17
CA ASN A 15 -2.83 -16.87 -2.68
C ASN A 15 -2.57 -16.51 -1.22
N MET A 16 -2.84 -15.27 -0.82
CA MET A 16 -2.76 -14.84 0.58
C MET A 16 -3.74 -15.63 1.46
N LEU A 17 -5.01 -15.70 1.06
CA LEU A 17 -6.05 -16.46 1.77
C LEU A 17 -5.71 -17.93 1.91
N ARG A 18 -5.18 -18.56 0.85
CA ARG A 18 -4.76 -19.97 0.89
C ARG A 18 -3.68 -20.23 1.95
N ARG A 19 -2.81 -19.26 2.19
CA ARG A 19 -1.74 -19.36 3.20
C ARG A 19 -2.26 -19.09 4.61
N THR A 20 -3.11 -18.07 4.79
CA THR A 20 -3.56 -17.66 6.13
C THR A 20 -4.72 -18.48 6.67
N ALA A 21 -5.62 -18.94 5.80
CA ALA A 21 -6.81 -19.71 6.18
C ALA A 21 -6.61 -21.23 6.01
N PHE A 22 -5.38 -21.71 5.78
CA PHE A 22 -5.11 -23.14 5.55
C PHE A 22 -5.63 -24.02 6.70
N ASN A 23 -5.35 -23.62 7.95
CA ASN A 23 -5.75 -24.37 9.15
C ASN A 23 -7.24 -24.26 9.47
N ASN A 24 -7.91 -23.19 9.03
CA ASN A 24 -9.34 -22.99 9.25
C ASN A 24 -9.99 -22.31 8.04
N PRO A 25 -10.34 -23.06 6.98
CA PRO A 25 -10.89 -22.47 5.76
C PRO A 25 -12.23 -21.76 5.97
N LYS A 26 -13.00 -22.15 7.01
CA LYS A 26 -14.29 -21.55 7.32
C LYS A 26 -14.18 -20.11 7.84
N SER A 27 -13.01 -19.66 8.29
CA SER A 27 -12.80 -18.30 8.79
C SER A 27 -12.13 -17.36 7.77
N TRP A 28 -12.16 -17.71 6.48
CA TRP A 28 -11.53 -16.92 5.41
C TRP A 28 -12.00 -15.45 5.38
N ASP A 29 -13.27 -15.22 5.72
CA ASP A 29 -13.92 -13.92 5.80
C ASP A 29 -13.22 -12.99 6.80
N LYS A 30 -12.81 -13.54 7.95
CA LYS A 30 -12.07 -12.80 8.99
C LYS A 30 -10.68 -12.37 8.55
N HIS A 31 -10.10 -13.05 7.56
CA HIS A 31 -8.79 -12.72 7.03
C HIS A 31 -8.83 -11.67 5.90
N ILE A 32 -10.02 -11.34 5.33
CA ILE A 32 -10.10 -10.40 4.22
C ILE A 32 -9.55 -9.03 4.60
N ALA A 33 -10.06 -8.43 5.68
CA ALA A 33 -9.66 -7.09 6.10
C ALA A 33 -8.14 -6.96 6.35
N PRO A 34 -7.48 -7.83 7.14
CA PRO A 34 -6.04 -7.74 7.35
C PRO A 34 -5.22 -8.02 6.08
N LEU A 35 -5.67 -8.92 5.20
CA LEU A 35 -4.97 -9.19 3.94
C LEU A 35 -5.07 -8.01 2.97
N LEU A 36 -6.24 -7.36 2.89
CA LEU A 36 -6.39 -6.14 2.09
C LEU A 36 -5.53 -5.00 2.62
N PHE A 37 -5.40 -4.89 3.95
CA PHE A 37 -4.48 -3.93 4.56
C PHE A 37 -3.04 -4.21 4.14
N ALA A 38 -2.56 -5.45 4.31
CA ALA A 38 -1.20 -5.84 3.93
C ALA A 38 -0.91 -5.57 2.45
N TYR A 39 -1.87 -5.86 1.56
CA TYR A 39 -1.74 -5.57 0.13
C TYR A 39 -1.65 -4.07 -0.16
N ARG A 40 -2.42 -3.24 0.55
CA ARG A 40 -2.46 -1.78 0.34
C ARG A 40 -1.25 -1.07 0.94
N GLU A 41 -0.63 -1.64 1.96
CA GLU A 41 0.53 -1.10 2.67
C GLU A 41 1.85 -1.46 1.96
N THR A 42 1.89 -2.57 1.22
CA THR A 42 3.12 -3.06 0.57
C THR A 42 3.35 -2.37 -0.79
N PRO A 43 4.55 -1.84 -1.07
CA PRO A 43 4.91 -1.33 -2.39
C PRO A 43 4.80 -2.36 -3.50
N GLN A 44 4.20 -2.00 -4.63
CA GLN A 44 4.10 -2.90 -5.78
C GLN A 44 5.33 -2.79 -6.66
N ALA A 45 5.87 -3.92 -7.11
CA ALA A 45 7.07 -3.96 -7.95
C ALA A 45 6.96 -3.16 -9.26
N SER A 46 5.74 -3.03 -9.82
CA SER A 46 5.51 -2.32 -11.08
C SER A 46 5.43 -0.80 -10.94
N THR A 47 5.05 -0.29 -9.77
CA THR A 47 4.90 1.15 -9.52
C THR A 47 5.95 1.69 -8.57
N GLY A 48 6.58 0.85 -7.75
CA GLY A 48 7.48 1.25 -6.66
C GLY A 48 6.76 1.85 -5.44
N PHE A 49 5.45 2.07 -5.52
CA PHE A 49 4.62 2.66 -4.47
C PHE A 49 3.56 1.69 -3.98
N SER A 50 3.14 1.83 -2.73
CA SER A 50 1.98 1.09 -2.22
C SER A 50 0.67 1.66 -2.79
N PRO A 51 -0.38 0.85 -2.97
CA PRO A 51 -1.69 1.36 -3.40
C PRO A 51 -2.23 2.46 -2.49
N PHE A 52 -1.93 2.40 -1.18
CA PHE A 52 -2.35 3.42 -0.23
C PHE A 52 -1.65 4.76 -0.50
N GLU A 53 -0.34 4.77 -0.73
CA GLU A 53 0.43 5.99 -1.01
C GLU A 53 -0.05 6.69 -2.27
N LEU A 54 -0.42 5.94 -3.31
CA LEU A 54 -0.94 6.51 -4.56
C LEU A 54 -2.30 7.21 -4.39
N VAL A 55 -3.06 6.87 -3.35
CA VAL A 55 -4.39 7.46 -3.08
C VAL A 55 -4.29 8.60 -2.07
N PHE A 56 -3.52 8.41 -1.00
CA PHE A 56 -3.50 9.32 0.16
C PHE A 56 -2.21 10.15 0.26
N SER A 57 -1.25 9.97 -0.66
CA SER A 57 0.02 10.70 -0.72
C SER A 57 0.99 10.48 0.44
N HIS A 58 0.63 9.64 1.41
CA HIS A 58 1.46 9.36 2.57
C HIS A 58 1.52 7.86 2.83
N LYS A 59 2.59 7.40 3.47
CA LYS A 59 2.71 6.03 3.92
C LYS A 59 1.67 5.79 5.01
N VAL A 60 0.97 4.66 4.94
CA VAL A 60 0.12 4.23 6.03
C VAL A 60 1.00 3.86 7.22
N LYS A 61 0.57 4.22 8.44
CA LYS A 61 1.28 3.83 9.65
C LYS A 61 0.84 2.42 10.05
N GLY A 62 1.63 1.42 9.66
CA GLY A 62 1.31 0.01 9.90
C GLY A 62 1.62 -0.44 11.33
N PRO A 63 1.20 -1.66 11.72
CA PRO A 63 1.55 -2.24 13.01
C PRO A 63 3.06 -2.28 13.27
N LEU A 64 3.86 -2.51 12.22
CA LEU A 64 5.32 -2.50 12.32
C LEU A 64 5.90 -1.11 12.55
N ASP A 65 5.32 -0.06 11.95
CA ASP A 65 5.74 1.32 12.20
C ASP A 65 5.40 1.72 13.65
N ILE A 66 4.23 1.30 14.15
CA ILE A 66 3.85 1.54 15.57
C ILE A 66 4.80 0.81 16.51
N LEU A 67 5.12 -0.46 16.23
CA LEU A 67 6.07 -1.23 17.03
C LEU A 67 7.45 -0.57 17.02
N LYS A 68 7.90 -0.07 15.86
CA LYS A 68 9.16 0.68 15.75
C LYS A 68 9.14 1.89 16.68
N ASP A 69 8.12 2.73 16.59
CA ASP A 69 8.02 3.95 17.41
C ASP A 69 8.01 3.64 18.91
N LEU A 70 7.32 2.57 19.33
CA LEU A 70 7.32 2.11 20.71
C LEU A 70 8.69 1.63 21.18
N TRP A 71 9.45 0.96 20.31
CA TRP A 71 10.77 0.43 20.63
C TRP A 71 11.86 1.50 20.63
N THR A 72 11.78 2.48 19.73
CA THR A 72 12.81 3.52 19.58
C THR A 72 12.50 4.77 20.40
N GLY A 73 11.24 4.98 20.80
CA GLY A 73 10.80 6.22 21.46
C GLY A 73 10.74 7.42 20.52
N GLU A 74 10.92 7.22 19.21
CA GLU A 74 10.90 8.28 18.21
C GLU A 74 9.46 8.57 17.77
N ALA A 75 8.79 9.50 18.45
CA ALA A 75 7.53 10.05 17.96
C ALA A 75 7.80 11.27 17.07
N ASN A 76 8.36 11.04 15.88
CA ASN A 76 8.72 12.12 14.95
C ASN A 76 7.50 12.56 14.13
N GLY A 77 6.57 13.25 14.78
CA GLY A 77 5.49 13.98 14.11
C GLY A 77 5.90 15.44 13.91
N GLU A 78 6.30 15.83 12.71
CA GLU A 78 6.43 17.26 12.40
C GLU A 78 5.06 17.94 12.52
N VAL A 79 4.95 18.92 13.40
CA VAL A 79 3.75 19.76 13.51
C VAL A 79 3.76 20.72 12.32
N ARG A 80 2.86 20.50 11.38
CA ARG A 80 2.66 21.35 10.20
C ARG A 80 1.32 22.06 10.28
N SER A 81 1.22 23.27 9.73
CA SER A 81 -0.10 23.89 9.56
C SER A 81 -0.94 23.09 8.57
N THR A 82 -2.27 23.17 8.70
CA THR A 82 -3.19 22.50 7.76
C THR A 82 -2.95 22.94 6.31
N TYR A 83 -2.60 24.22 6.10
CA TYR A 83 -2.33 24.77 4.78
C TYR A 83 -1.07 24.15 4.15
N GLU A 84 0.05 24.12 4.87
CA GLU A 84 1.30 23.49 4.41
C GLU A 84 1.11 22.01 4.14
N TYR A 85 0.34 21.31 4.99
CA TYR A 85 0.02 19.90 4.80
C TYR A 85 -0.70 19.67 3.47
N VAL A 86 -1.73 20.45 3.16
CA VAL A 86 -2.52 20.30 1.92
C VAL A 86 -1.68 20.59 0.67
N ILE A 87 -0.83 21.62 0.69
CA ILE A 87 0.06 21.92 -0.44
C ILE A 87 1.04 20.77 -0.66
N ASN A 88 1.72 20.33 0.40
CA ASN A 88 2.70 19.25 0.30
C ASN A 88 2.06 17.93 -0.12
N MET A 89 0.84 17.64 0.35
CA MET A 89 0.06 16.48 -0.06
C MET A 89 -0.19 16.49 -1.57
N ARG A 90 -0.63 17.63 -2.12
CA ARG A 90 -0.89 17.79 -3.56
C ARG A 90 0.37 17.60 -4.41
N GLU A 91 1.48 18.19 -3.99
CA GLU A 91 2.77 18.05 -4.69
C GLU A 91 3.23 16.60 -4.70
N ARG A 92 3.20 15.94 -3.53
CA ARG A 92 3.56 14.53 -3.40
C ARG A 92 2.71 13.60 -4.26
N LEU A 93 1.40 13.85 -4.37
CA LEU A 93 0.54 13.06 -5.26
C LEU A 93 0.96 13.19 -6.72
N ARG A 94 1.27 14.41 -7.16
CA ARG A 94 1.70 14.66 -8.53
C ARG A 94 2.99 13.91 -8.85
N ASP A 95 3.99 14.07 -7.99
CA ASP A 95 5.29 13.42 -8.15
C ASP A 95 5.16 11.89 -8.09
N ALA A 96 4.35 11.36 -7.16
CA ALA A 96 4.14 9.92 -7.03
C ALA A 96 3.46 9.32 -8.27
N VAL A 97 2.50 10.03 -8.87
CA VAL A 97 1.84 9.58 -10.11
C VAL A 97 2.81 9.60 -11.28
N ASP A 98 3.61 10.66 -11.42
CA ASP A 98 4.59 10.77 -12.49
C ASP A 98 5.64 9.65 -12.40
N LEU A 99 6.22 9.45 -11.20
CA LEU A 99 7.18 8.35 -10.94
C LEU A 99 6.56 6.97 -11.11
N ALA A 100 5.32 6.75 -10.64
CA ALA A 100 4.64 5.48 -10.82
C ALA A 100 4.40 5.16 -12.30
N ASN A 101 4.08 6.17 -13.13
CA ASN A 101 3.94 6.00 -14.57
C ASN A 101 5.27 5.66 -15.24
N GLU A 102 6.37 6.31 -14.85
CA GLU A 102 7.71 5.98 -15.33
C GLU A 102 8.08 4.53 -15.00
N HIS A 103 7.89 4.10 -13.75
CA HIS A 103 8.14 2.72 -13.34
C HIS A 103 7.26 1.72 -14.10
N LEU A 104 5.99 2.06 -14.35
CA LEU A 104 5.08 1.22 -15.13
C LEU A 104 5.54 1.07 -16.59
N LEU A 105 6.06 2.14 -17.20
CA LEU A 105 6.60 2.09 -18.56
C LEU A 105 7.84 1.19 -18.61
N GLN A 106 8.75 1.34 -17.65
CA GLN A 106 9.94 0.48 -17.54
C GLN A 106 9.57 -0.99 -17.33
N ALA A 107 8.61 -1.27 -16.43
CA ALA A 107 8.15 -2.63 -16.15
C ALA A 107 7.45 -3.29 -17.35
N LYS A 108 6.86 -2.51 -18.27
CA LYS A 108 6.28 -3.03 -19.52
C LYS A 108 7.32 -3.30 -20.61
N SER A 109 8.48 -2.64 -20.55
CA SER A 109 9.56 -2.80 -21.51
C SER A 109 10.46 -4.02 -21.25
N ARG A 110 10.22 -4.73 -20.15
CA ARG A 110 11.00 -5.84 -19.63
C ARG A 110 10.25 -7.16 -19.77
#